data_AF-A0A5J4Q2V8-F1
#
_entry.id   AF-A0A5J4Q2V8-F1
#
_cell.length_a   1.000
_cell.length_b   1.000
_cell.length_c   1.000
_cell.angle_alpha   90.00
_cell.angle_beta   90.00
_cell.angle_gamma   90.00
#
_symmetry.space_group_name_H-M   'P 1'
#
loop_
_entity.id
_entity.type
_entity.pdbx_description
1 polymer ?
#
loop_
_entity_poly.entity_id
_entity_poly.type
_entity_poly.pdbx_seq_one_letter_code
_entity_poly.pdbx_strand_id
1 'polypeptide(L)'
;METIHITEEEFVEAINVMKKQLEHDDFFGESMENAFPGCHAPIYDNHYLWEGMIRLLEIAINDVGKTIEWWIYNAKFGEEPDMNIVEKRDGEEIVVTLSTANDLYNYLINK
;
A
#
# COMPACT_ATOMS: atom_id res chain seq x y z
N MET A 1 -18.89 13.08 11.43
CA MET A 1 -18.36 12.25 10.33
C MET A 1 -18.64 10.82 10.71
N GLU A 2 -19.29 10.06 9.83
CA GLU A 2 -19.38 8.61 10.03
C GLU A 2 -17.96 8.06 10.02
N THR A 3 -17.53 7.55 11.16
CA THR A 3 -16.27 6.81 11.29
C THR A 3 -16.46 5.48 10.60
N ILE A 4 -15.81 5.30 9.45
CA ILE A 4 -15.62 3.99 8.85
C ILE A 4 -14.73 3.23 9.84
N HIS A 5 -15.29 2.24 10.52
CA HIS A 5 -14.51 1.34 11.36
C HIS A 5 -14.00 0.20 10.47
N ILE A 6 -12.69 -0.02 10.50
CA ILE A 6 -12.04 -1.16 9.86
C ILE A 6 -11.31 -1.97 10.94
N THR A 7 -11.44 -3.28 10.89
CA THR A 7 -10.66 -4.20 11.73
C THR A 7 -9.27 -4.43 11.12
N GLU A 8 -8.34 -4.94 11.94
CA GLU A 8 -7.02 -5.37 11.46
C GLU A 8 -7.13 -6.39 10.32
N GLU A 9 -8.02 -7.37 10.48
CA GLU A 9 -8.26 -8.43 9.50
C GLU A 9 -8.75 -7.85 8.16
N GLU A 10 -9.74 -6.97 8.17
CA GLU A 10 -10.26 -6.32 6.96
C GLU A 10 -9.21 -5.42 6.29
N PHE A 11 -8.41 -4.70 7.08
CA PHE A 11 -7.33 -3.86 6.57
C PHE A 11 -6.25 -4.69 5.87
N VAL A 12 -5.76 -5.72 6.56
CA VAL A 12 -4.72 -6.62 6.02
C VAL A 12 -5.23 -7.37 4.80
N GLU A 13 -6.48 -7.83 4.81
CA GLU A 13 -7.11 -8.47 3.65
C GLU A 13 -7.16 -7.51 2.46
N ALA A 14 -7.65 -6.28 2.65
CA ALA A 14 -7.74 -5.28 1.59
C ALA A 14 -6.37 -4.98 0.97
N ILE A 15 -5.34 -4.75 1.78
CA ILE A 15 -3.97 -4.51 1.31
C ILE A 15 -3.43 -5.71 0.52
N ASN A 16 -3.66 -6.94 1.00
CA ASN A 16 -3.21 -8.14 0.31
C ASN A 16 -3.92 -8.38 -1.03
N VAL A 17 -5.22 -8.07 -1.12
CA VAL A 17 -5.96 -8.14 -2.38
C VAL A 17 -5.45 -7.10 -3.37
N MET A 18 -5.18 -5.87 -2.90
CA MET A 18 -4.57 -4.83 -3.73
C MET A 18 -3.20 -5.28 -4.25
N LYS A 19 -2.33 -5.82 -3.38
CA LYS A 19 -1.03 -6.36 -3.79
C LYS A 19 -1.17 -7.41 -4.90
N LYS A 20 -2.07 -8.38 -4.73
CA LYS A 20 -2.35 -9.41 -5.75
C LYS A 20 -2.83 -8.81 -7.08
N GLN A 21 -3.63 -7.75 -7.04
CA GLN A 21 -4.06 -7.07 -8.27
C GLN A 21 -2.88 -6.42 -8.99
N LEU A 22 -1.97 -5.77 -8.26
CA LEU A 22 -0.77 -5.17 -8.84
C LEU A 22 0.14 -6.25 -9.47
N GLU A 23 0.41 -7.33 -8.74
CA GLU A 23 1.19 -8.46 -9.25
C GLU A 23 0.57 -9.07 -10.51
N HIS A 24 -0.77 -9.14 -10.56
CA HIS A 24 -1.49 -9.61 -11.73
C HIS A 24 -1.37 -8.66 -12.94
N ASP A 25 -1.52 -7.36 -12.70
CA ASP A 25 -1.41 -6.33 -13.73
C ASP A 25 0.01 -6.27 -14.31
N ASP A 26 1.03 -6.35 -13.45
CA ASP A 26 2.45 -6.40 -13.83
C ASP A 26 2.75 -7.66 -14.67
N PHE A 27 2.33 -8.84 -14.18
CA PHE A 27 2.50 -10.10 -14.92
C PHE A 27 1.83 -10.06 -16.30
N PHE A 28 0.62 -9.51 -16.39
CA PHE A 28 -0.08 -9.37 -17.65
C PHE A 28 0.64 -8.39 -18.58
N GLY A 29 1.12 -7.26 -18.06
CA GLY A 29 1.89 -6.27 -18.79
C GLY A 29 3.17 -6.87 -19.39
N GLU A 30 3.96 -7.57 -18.59
CA GLU A 30 5.17 -8.27 -19.04
C GLU A 30 4.84 -9.35 -20.08
N SER A 31 3.77 -10.12 -19.89
CA SER A 31 3.33 -11.15 -20.82
C SER A 31 2.94 -10.56 -22.19
N MET A 32 2.26 -9.41 -22.18
CA MET A 32 1.87 -8.72 -23.41
C MET A 32 3.06 -8.11 -24.15
N GLU A 33 4.01 -7.50 -23.44
CA GLU A 33 5.26 -7.00 -24.04
C GLU A 33 6.06 -8.14 -24.68
N ASN A 34 6.13 -9.30 -24.02
CA ASN A 34 6.82 -10.47 -24.57
C ASN A 34 6.11 -11.05 -25.81
N ALA A 35 4.78 -11.10 -25.81
CA ALA A 35 4.00 -11.62 -26.93
C ALA A 35 3.96 -10.64 -28.13
N PHE A 36 4.00 -9.34 -27.86
CA PHE A 36 3.90 -8.27 -28.86
C PHE A 36 4.95 -7.17 -28.62
N PRO A 37 6.24 -7.44 -28.84
CA PRO A 37 7.31 -6.50 -28.51
C PRO A 37 7.16 -5.14 -29.20
N GLY A 38 7.29 -4.06 -28.44
CA GLY A 38 7.17 -2.69 -28.96
C GLY A 38 5.75 -2.23 -29.27
N CYS A 39 4.74 -3.05 -28.96
CA CYS A 39 3.34 -2.64 -29.00
C CYS A 39 2.88 -2.20 -27.60
N HIS A 40 2.06 -1.16 -27.54
CA HIS A 40 1.44 -0.79 -26.27
C HIS A 40 0.38 -1.84 -25.90
N ALA A 41 0.59 -2.52 -24.78
CA ALA A 41 -0.37 -3.46 -24.24
C ALA A 41 -1.70 -2.72 -23.93
N PRO A 42 -2.87 -3.25 -24.34
CA PRO A 42 -4.16 -2.63 -24.07
C PRO A 42 -4.59 -2.92 -22.62
N ILE A 43 -3.84 -2.38 -21.66
CA ILE A 43 -4.09 -2.53 -20.23
C ILE A 43 -5.08 -1.45 -19.81
N TYR A 44 -6.09 -1.83 -19.02
CA TYR A 44 -7.00 -0.85 -18.43
C TYR A 44 -6.26 -0.03 -17.38
N ASP A 45 -6.40 1.28 -17.49
CA ASP A 45 -5.87 2.18 -16.48
C ASP A 45 -6.78 2.17 -15.23
N ASN A 46 -6.31 1.47 -14.20
CA ASN A 46 -7.04 1.29 -12.94
C ASN A 46 -6.71 2.37 -11.88
N HIS A 47 -5.97 3.44 -12.21
CA HIS A 47 -5.47 4.39 -11.20
C HIS A 47 -6.58 4.98 -10.32
N TYR A 48 -7.74 5.34 -10.89
CA TYR A 48 -8.86 5.88 -10.11
C TYR A 48 -9.42 4.90 -9.07
N LEU A 49 -9.41 3.59 -9.38
CA LEU A 49 -9.82 2.56 -8.42
C LEU A 49 -8.81 2.43 -7.30
N TRP A 50 -7.52 2.44 -7.64
CA TRP A 50 -6.42 2.41 -6.68
C TRP A 50 -6.46 3.62 -5.74
N GLU A 51 -6.54 4.83 -6.28
CA GLU A 51 -6.65 6.06 -5.51
C GLU A 51 -7.86 6.05 -4.57
N GLY A 52 -9.01 5.61 -5.07
CA GLY A 52 -10.22 5.48 -4.26
C GLY A 52 -10.06 4.49 -3.10
N MET A 53 -9.50 3.31 -3.35
CA MET A 53 -9.28 2.28 -2.33
C MET A 53 -8.28 2.72 -1.27
N ILE A 54 -7.14 3.29 -1.68
CA ILE A 54 -6.13 3.85 -0.76
C ILE A 54 -6.79 4.92 0.11
N ARG A 55 -7.56 5.83 -0.52
CA ARG A 55 -8.21 6.91 0.21
C ARG A 55 -9.21 6.41 1.24
N LEU A 56 -9.96 5.35 0.94
CA LEU A 56 -10.89 4.74 1.90
C LEU A 56 -10.15 4.14 3.10
N LEU A 57 -9.04 3.43 2.86
CA LEU A 57 -8.21 2.86 3.94
C LEU A 57 -7.60 3.97 4.82
N GLU A 58 -7.10 5.05 4.21
CA GLU A 58 -6.60 6.22 4.94
C GLU A 58 -7.67 6.85 5.84
N ILE A 59 -8.89 7.01 5.32
CA ILE A 59 -10.01 7.56 6.10
C ILE A 59 -10.38 6.62 7.24
N ALA A 60 -10.42 5.31 6.99
CA ALA A 60 -10.85 4.31 7.98
C ALA A 60 -9.90 4.19 9.19
N ILE A 61 -8.60 4.44 8.99
CA ILE A 61 -7.60 4.39 10.07
C ILE A 61 -7.05 5.77 10.48
N ASN A 62 -7.64 6.85 9.95
CA ASN A 62 -7.20 8.23 10.18
C ASN A 62 -5.72 8.49 9.83
N ASP A 63 -5.24 7.91 8.73
CA ASP A 63 -3.89 8.16 8.21
C ASP A 63 -3.82 9.51 7.49
N VAL A 64 -3.66 10.57 8.27
CA VAL A 64 -3.49 11.94 7.75
C VAL A 64 -2.17 12.12 6.99
N GLY A 65 -1.18 11.28 7.29
CA GLY A 65 0.17 11.37 6.74
C GLY A 65 0.36 10.74 5.37
N LYS A 66 -0.67 10.07 4.80
CA LYS A 66 -0.57 9.28 3.56
C LYS A 66 0.51 8.21 3.65
N THR A 67 0.68 7.64 4.84
CA THR A 67 1.63 6.56 5.13
C THR A 67 1.28 5.32 4.32
N ILE A 68 -0.01 5.00 4.16
CA ILE A 68 -0.48 3.87 3.35
C ILE A 68 -0.08 4.03 1.89
N GLU A 69 -0.35 5.20 1.29
CA GLU A 69 0.01 5.51 -0.09
C GLU A 69 1.53 5.37 -0.31
N TRP A 70 2.34 5.97 0.57
CA TRP A 70 3.78 5.84 0.55
C TRP A 70 4.24 4.38 0.69
N TRP A 71 3.66 3.62 1.60
CA TRP A 71 4.08 2.24 1.85
C TRP A 71 3.78 1.33 0.65
N ILE A 72 2.65 1.56 -0.03
CA ILE A 72 2.29 0.84 -1.25
C ILE A 72 3.25 1.19 -2.40
N TYR A 73 3.44 2.48 -2.70
CA TYR A 73 4.15 2.88 -3.92
C TYR A 73 5.67 2.94 -3.77
N ASN A 74 6.17 3.43 -2.62
CA ASN A 74 7.59 3.62 -2.37
C ASN A 74 8.23 2.40 -1.70
N ALA A 75 7.60 1.85 -0.67
CA ALA A 75 8.11 0.67 0.03
C ALA A 75 7.70 -0.65 -0.63
N LYS A 76 6.90 -0.60 -1.72
CA LYS A 76 6.41 -1.76 -2.48
C LYS A 76 5.83 -2.84 -1.58
N PHE A 77 4.86 -2.46 -0.74
CA PHE A 77 4.25 -3.38 0.22
C PHE A 77 5.25 -4.02 1.20
N GLY A 78 6.28 -3.27 1.60
CA GLY A 78 7.30 -3.72 2.55
C GLY A 78 8.39 -4.60 1.95
N GLU A 79 8.52 -4.64 0.62
CA GLU A 79 9.54 -5.43 -0.08
C GLU A 79 10.82 -4.66 -0.37
N GLU A 80 10.78 -3.32 -0.37
CA GLU A 80 11.93 -2.47 -0.66
C GLU A 80 12.64 -1.98 0.62
N PRO A 81 13.96 -1.68 0.56
CA PRO A 81 14.75 -1.28 1.72
C PRO A 81 14.30 0.06 2.34
N ASP A 82 13.53 0.86 1.60
CA ASP A 82 12.97 2.13 2.04
C ASP A 82 11.70 1.98 2.91
N MET A 83 11.39 0.77 3.42
CA MET A 83 10.25 0.52 4.31
C MET A 83 10.42 1.01 5.77
N ASN A 84 11.47 1.78 6.05
CA ASN A 84 11.79 2.25 7.40
C ASN A 84 11.26 3.67 7.63
N ILE A 85 10.60 3.87 8.77
CA ILE A 85 10.21 5.19 9.26
C ILE A 85 11.09 5.54 10.44
N VAL A 86 11.69 6.73 10.41
CA VAL A 86 12.46 7.28 11.53
C VAL A 86 11.54 8.16 12.36
N GLU A 87 11.38 7.83 13.65
CA GLU A 87 10.57 8.59 14.59
C GLU A 87 11.40 9.07 15.78
N LYS A 88 10.94 10.15 16.42
CA LYS A 88 11.44 10.55 17.74
C LYS A 88 10.40 10.22 18.80
N ARG A 89 10.74 9.31 19.71
CA ARG A 89 9.94 8.98 20.89
C ARG A 89 10.78 9.21 22.15
N ASP A 90 10.24 9.98 23.09
CA ASP A 90 10.92 10.34 24.35
C ASP A 90 12.33 10.93 24.20
N GLY A 91 12.58 11.61 23.07
CA GLY A 91 13.88 12.22 22.77
C GLY A 91 14.90 11.29 22.10
N GLU A 92 14.57 10.00 21.95
CA GLU A 92 15.37 9.01 21.23
C GLU A 92 14.86 8.83 19.80
N GLU A 93 15.79 8.62 18.87
CA GLU A 93 15.47 8.25 17.51
C GLU A 93 15.25 6.74 17.44
N ILE A 94 14.07 6.33 17.00
CA ILE A 94 13.73 4.92 16.78
C ILE A 94 13.48 4.69 15.28
N VAL A 95 13.87 3.51 14.81
CA VAL A 95 13.58 3.06 13.45
C VAL A 95 12.47 2.03 13.52
N VAL A 96 11.37 2.30 12.83
CA VAL A 96 10.24 1.39 12.69
C VAL A 96 10.28 0.79 11.28
N THR A 97 10.42 -0.54 11.20
CA THR A 97 10.40 -1.27 9.94
C THR A 97 9.00 -1.78 9.66
N LEU A 98 8.44 -1.45 8.50
CA LEU A 98 7.09 -1.86 8.09
C LEU A 98 7.17 -2.94 7.02
N SER A 99 7.49 -4.17 7.40
CA SER A 99 7.69 -5.28 6.45
C SER A 99 6.39 -5.91 5.96
N THR A 100 5.30 -5.75 6.72
CA THR A 100 4.02 -6.40 6.40
C THR A 100 2.86 -5.43 6.54
N ALA A 101 1.72 -5.79 5.95
CA ALA A 101 0.47 -5.05 6.14
C ALA A 101 0.05 -5.00 7.63
N ASN A 102 0.42 -6.03 8.40
CA ASN A 102 0.17 -6.09 9.84
C ASN A 102 1.03 -5.08 10.60
N ASP A 103 2.31 -4.95 10.23
CA ASP A 103 3.21 -3.94 10.80
C ASP A 103 2.71 -2.53 10.48
N LEU A 104 2.26 -2.31 9.24
CA LEU A 104 1.64 -1.06 8.82
C LEU A 104 0.40 -0.72 9.64
N TYR A 105 -0.53 -1.67 9.80
CA TYR A 105 -1.75 -1.46 10.61
C TYR A 105 -1.40 -1.12 12.06
N ASN A 106 -0.53 -1.92 12.68
CA ASN A 106 -0.09 -1.72 14.06
C ASN A 106 0.63 -0.37 14.24
N TYR A 107 1.42 0.04 13.25
CA TYR A 107 2.06 1.34 13.27
C TYR A 107 1.04 2.48 13.24
N LEU A 108 0.07 2.42 12.32
CA LEU A 108 -0.93 3.46 12.10
C LEU A 108 -1.87 3.65 13.30
N ILE A 109 -2.28 2.56 13.96
CA ILE A 109 -3.20 2.66 15.09
C ILE A 109 -2.53 3.12 16.40
N ASN A 110 -1.21 3.01 16.48
CA ASN A 110 -0.40 3.41 17.65
C ASN A 110 0.37 4.72 17.42
N LYS A 111 0.07 5.44 16.33
CA LYS A 111 0.71 6.70 15.95
C LYS A 111 0.19 7.91 16.74
#